data_AF-A0A673MCA8-F1
#
_entry.id   AF-A0A673MCA8-F1
#
_cell.length_a   1.000
_cell.length_b   1.000
_cell.length_c   1.000
_cell.angle_alpha   90.00
_cell.angle_beta   90.00
_cell.angle_gamma   90.00
#
_symmetry.space_group_name_H-M   'P 1'
#
loop_
_entity.id
_entity.type
_entity.pdbx_description
1 polymer ?
#
loop_
_entity_poly.entity_id
_entity_poly.type
_entity_poly.pdbx_seq_one_letter_code
_entity_poly.pdbx_strand_id
1 'polypeptide(L)'
;MCLFRAWVVCWDAGQPLSANRALCCHQFKAWFLKVNVLCGGCYGRVSQQKSIQLWQGVLKNISAHFGTGILSYFIFLRRLLHYNILLFLITGLFLVLPQISNPPSSKNKPAATADLWMLTGMGILTDSVMFYGHYANSTNENCKAEIKLCPENYNMPLAYIFTIGAGMFITCVLLVYRFFLWGLCIRNVTLRRRKLEFDIARDVLELIYGQTLVWFGVLFSPLLPAVQIGKLFLLFYFKKTSLMMNFQPPRKHWRATQMSTFFIKLLFFPSFTGALACVIYTMWRVEPSSDCGPFSNLRSMLLLGKKWISGLGKSNPSMLWLSWAYNNLVDNPLFLFITAGLFLAIIYIHMQVLDGQKMIIARLQEQIDNEGEDKKFLIAKLQALNEAGAQQ
;
A
#
# COMPACT_ATOMS: atom_id res chain seq x y z
N MET A 1 7.63 23.56 -12.92
CA MET A 1 7.24 24.87 -12.35
C MET A 1 6.11 25.57 -13.13
N CYS A 2 6.12 25.54 -14.48
CA CYS A 2 5.05 26.13 -15.30
C CYS A 2 3.65 25.51 -15.11
N LEU A 3 3.54 24.19 -14.89
CA LEU A 3 2.26 23.51 -14.65
C LEU A 3 1.57 23.94 -13.34
N PHE A 4 2.35 24.28 -12.30
CA PHE A 4 1.82 24.69 -11.01
C PHE A 4 1.36 26.16 -11.03
N ARG A 5 2.11 27.03 -11.72
CA ARG A 5 1.69 28.42 -11.99
C ARG A 5 0.45 28.50 -12.90
N ALA A 6 0.32 27.61 -13.88
CA ALA A 6 -0.85 27.55 -14.76
C ALA A 6 -2.12 27.10 -14.01
N TRP A 7 -1.98 26.22 -13.02
CA TRP A 7 -3.09 25.75 -12.19
C TRP A 7 -3.67 26.84 -11.30
N VAL A 8 -2.81 27.67 -10.69
CA VAL A 8 -3.25 28.78 -9.83
C VAL A 8 -3.93 29.91 -10.64
N VAL A 9 -3.49 30.15 -11.88
CA VAL A 9 -3.97 31.29 -12.68
C VAL A 9 -5.28 31.04 -13.45
N CYS A 10 -5.61 29.79 -13.84
CA CYS A 10 -6.91 29.51 -14.50
C CYS A 10 -8.09 29.29 -13.51
N TRP A 11 -7.86 29.30 -12.18
CA TRP A 11 -8.92 29.14 -11.18
C TRP A 11 -9.53 30.46 -10.70
N ASP A 12 -8.88 31.60 -10.96
CA ASP A 12 -9.39 32.92 -10.56
C ASP A 12 -10.39 33.44 -11.62
N ALA A 13 -11.68 33.24 -11.34
CA ALA A 13 -12.78 33.65 -12.21
C ALA A 13 -13.03 35.16 -12.06
N GLY A 14 -12.49 35.99 -12.96
CA GLY A 14 -12.90 37.40 -12.97
C GLY A 14 -12.15 38.44 -13.81
N GLN A 15 -11.12 38.12 -14.61
CA GLN A 15 -10.42 39.14 -15.42
C GLN A 15 -10.17 38.72 -16.88
N PRO A 16 -10.24 39.66 -17.86
CA PRO A 16 -10.01 39.38 -19.27
C PRO A 16 -8.55 38.97 -19.53
N LEU A 17 -8.35 37.77 -20.09
CA LEU A 17 -7.02 37.16 -20.32
C LEU A 17 -6.40 37.61 -21.65
N SER A 18 -5.10 37.93 -21.62
CA SER A 18 -4.28 38.20 -22.81
C SER A 18 -4.01 36.95 -23.66
N ALA A 19 -3.79 37.12 -24.98
CA ALA A 19 -3.75 36.05 -25.99
C ALA A 19 -2.76 34.89 -25.68
N ASN A 20 -1.60 35.18 -25.07
CA ASN A 20 -0.62 34.15 -24.71
C ASN A 20 -1.04 33.28 -23.51
N ARG A 21 -1.95 33.76 -22.64
CA ARG A 21 -2.51 32.98 -21.51
C ARG A 21 -3.62 32.03 -21.96
N ALA A 22 -4.40 32.40 -22.98
CA ALA A 22 -5.46 31.57 -23.54
C ALA A 22 -4.90 30.29 -24.20
N LEU A 23 -3.75 30.38 -24.88
CA LEU A 23 -3.09 29.23 -25.52
C LEU A 23 -2.66 28.17 -24.48
N CYS A 24 -2.16 28.61 -23.31
CA CYS A 24 -1.72 27.72 -22.24
C CYS A 24 -2.89 27.01 -21.54
N CYS A 25 -4.02 27.72 -21.34
CA CYS A 25 -5.23 27.10 -20.78
C CYS A 25 -5.89 26.15 -21.80
N HIS A 26 -5.80 26.42 -23.12
CA HIS A 26 -6.26 25.51 -24.18
C HIS A 26 -5.40 24.23 -24.25
N GLN A 27 -4.07 24.35 -24.14
CA GLN A 27 -3.14 23.21 -24.04
C GLN A 27 -3.42 22.35 -22.80
N PHE A 28 -3.74 22.97 -21.65
CA PHE A 28 -4.11 22.24 -20.43
C PHE A 28 -5.47 21.55 -20.57
N LYS A 29 -6.47 22.21 -21.17
CA LYS A 29 -7.78 21.60 -21.49
C LYS A 29 -7.62 20.40 -22.43
N ALA A 30 -6.78 20.53 -23.46
CA ALA A 30 -6.48 19.46 -24.42
C ALA A 30 -5.72 18.30 -23.77
N TRP A 31 -4.78 18.57 -22.86
CA TRP A 31 -4.10 17.55 -22.05
C TRP A 31 -5.08 16.85 -21.11
N PHE A 32 -5.95 17.59 -20.42
CA PHE A 32 -6.98 17.05 -19.53
C PHE A 32 -8.02 16.19 -20.27
N LEU A 33 -8.44 16.62 -21.47
CA LEU A 33 -9.31 15.85 -22.37
C LEU A 33 -8.61 14.58 -22.89
N LYS A 34 -7.34 14.66 -23.30
CA LYS A 34 -6.55 13.48 -23.69
C LYS A 34 -6.39 12.48 -22.54
N VAL A 35 -6.16 12.96 -21.31
CA VAL A 35 -6.09 12.12 -20.11
C VAL A 35 -7.45 11.47 -19.81
N ASN A 36 -8.57 12.19 -19.98
CA ASN A 36 -9.91 11.61 -19.81
C ASN A 36 -10.26 10.57 -20.90
N VAL A 37 -9.84 10.77 -22.16
CA VAL A 37 -10.03 9.81 -23.25
C VAL A 37 -9.17 8.55 -23.03
N LEU A 38 -7.92 8.70 -22.56
CA LEU A 38 -7.07 7.57 -22.13
C LEU A 38 -7.68 6.82 -20.93
N CYS A 39 -8.30 7.54 -19.98
CA CYS A 39 -8.97 6.94 -18.82
C CYS A 39 -10.29 6.24 -19.21
N GLY A 40 -11.04 6.78 -20.18
CA GLY A 40 -12.21 6.14 -20.79
C GLY A 40 -11.86 4.89 -21.59
N GLY A 41 -10.73 4.91 -22.31
CA GLY A 41 -10.15 3.75 -22.98
C GLY A 41 -9.70 2.65 -21.99
N CYS A 42 -9.22 3.03 -20.81
CA CYS A 42 -8.94 2.09 -19.72
C CYS A 42 -10.22 1.46 -19.14
N TYR A 43 -11.36 2.17 -19.11
CA TYR A 43 -12.64 1.56 -18.69
C TYR A 43 -13.13 0.49 -19.68
N GLY A 44 -12.94 0.69 -20.98
CA GLY A 44 -13.24 -0.31 -22.00
C GLY A 44 -12.28 -1.52 -21.98
N ARG A 45 -11.00 -1.30 -21.65
CA ARG A 45 -9.96 -2.35 -21.69
C ARG A 45 -9.78 -3.11 -20.36
N VAL A 46 -10.17 -2.53 -19.21
CA VAL A 46 -10.21 -3.23 -17.91
C VAL A 46 -11.36 -4.27 -17.85
N SER A 47 -12.34 -4.18 -18.76
CA SER A 47 -13.41 -5.18 -18.92
C SER A 47 -12.92 -6.51 -19.53
N GLN A 48 -11.72 -6.54 -20.12
CA GLN A 48 -11.25 -7.68 -20.92
C GLN A 48 -9.99 -8.38 -20.39
N GLN A 49 -9.71 -8.31 -19.08
CA GLN A 49 -8.76 -9.23 -18.43
C GLN A 49 -9.49 -10.50 -17.96
N LYS A 50 -10.08 -11.27 -18.89
CA LYS A 50 -10.55 -12.64 -18.64
C LYS A 50 -9.33 -13.55 -18.58
N SER A 51 -8.83 -13.90 -17.39
CA SER A 51 -8.34 -15.27 -17.07
C SER A 51 -7.59 -15.35 -15.73
N ILE A 52 -6.84 -14.33 -15.29
CA ILE A 52 -5.92 -14.48 -14.14
C ILE A 52 -6.25 -13.52 -12.99
N GLN A 53 -7.45 -13.62 -12.41
CA GLN A 53 -7.71 -12.93 -11.16
C GLN A 53 -8.36 -13.86 -10.14
N LEU A 54 -7.58 -14.12 -9.09
CA LEU A 54 -7.94 -14.97 -7.94
C LEU A 54 -9.30 -14.54 -7.38
N TRP A 55 -10.20 -15.52 -7.25
CA TRP A 55 -11.56 -15.39 -6.72
C TRP A 55 -12.53 -14.44 -7.43
N GLN A 56 -12.30 -14.04 -8.69
CA GLN A 56 -13.24 -13.16 -9.41
C GLN A 56 -14.68 -13.70 -9.48
N GLY A 57 -14.86 -14.98 -9.81
CA GLY A 57 -16.18 -15.60 -9.86
C GLY A 57 -16.90 -15.58 -8.51
N VAL A 58 -16.16 -15.86 -7.43
CA VAL A 58 -16.68 -15.85 -6.06
C VAL A 58 -17.07 -14.44 -5.63
N LEU A 59 -16.23 -13.43 -5.89
CA LEU A 59 -16.54 -12.04 -5.56
C LEU A 59 -17.74 -11.52 -6.37
N LYS A 60 -17.87 -11.92 -7.65
CA LYS A 60 -19.03 -11.57 -8.47
C LYS A 60 -20.32 -12.15 -7.90
N ASN A 61 -20.27 -13.41 -7.44
CA ASN A 61 -21.41 -14.04 -6.78
C ASN A 61 -21.78 -13.35 -5.45
N ILE A 62 -20.79 -13.07 -4.61
CA ILE A 62 -21.01 -12.35 -3.33
C ILE A 62 -21.55 -10.94 -3.59
N SER A 63 -21.05 -10.24 -4.61
CA SER A 63 -21.55 -8.92 -5.01
C SER A 63 -23.01 -8.96 -5.44
N ALA A 64 -23.42 -10.01 -6.15
CA ALA A 64 -24.79 -10.17 -6.63
C ALA A 64 -25.76 -10.45 -5.47
N HIS A 65 -25.34 -11.21 -4.45
CA HIS A 65 -26.21 -11.64 -3.36
C HIS A 65 -26.23 -10.70 -2.15
N PHE A 66 -25.09 -10.09 -1.79
CA PHE A 66 -24.92 -9.36 -0.52
C PHE A 66 -24.61 -7.87 -0.68
N GLY A 67 -24.50 -7.40 -1.92
CA GLY A 67 -24.24 -6.00 -2.24
C GLY A 67 -22.79 -5.55 -2.04
N THR A 68 -22.59 -4.24 -2.21
CA THR A 68 -21.27 -3.62 -2.39
C THR A 68 -20.48 -3.38 -1.09
N GLY A 69 -21.15 -3.40 0.07
CA GLY A 69 -20.52 -3.19 1.39
C GLY A 69 -19.63 -4.37 1.79
N ILE A 70 -20.20 -5.56 1.82
CA ILE A 70 -19.49 -6.82 2.10
C ILE A 70 -18.45 -7.11 1.00
N LEU A 71 -18.78 -6.80 -0.25
CA LEU A 71 -17.82 -6.90 -1.35
C LEU A 71 -16.55 -6.06 -1.10
N SER A 72 -16.68 -4.86 -0.53
CA SER A 72 -15.54 -3.99 -0.25
C SER A 72 -14.53 -4.61 0.73
N TYR A 73 -15.02 -5.40 1.69
CA TYR A 73 -14.18 -6.20 2.60
C TYR A 73 -13.39 -7.26 1.84
N PHE A 74 -14.04 -8.06 1.00
CA PHE A 74 -13.36 -9.11 0.23
C PHE A 74 -12.39 -8.55 -0.81
N ILE A 75 -12.71 -7.42 -1.43
CA ILE A 75 -11.76 -6.72 -2.31
C ILE A 75 -10.56 -6.21 -1.47
N PHE A 76 -10.77 -5.73 -0.25
CA PHE A 76 -9.67 -5.32 0.65
C PHE A 76 -8.78 -6.50 1.03
N LEU A 77 -9.37 -7.61 1.47
CA LEU A 77 -8.66 -8.85 1.80
C LEU A 77 -7.86 -9.36 0.59
N ARG A 78 -8.49 -9.46 -0.59
CA ARG A 78 -7.80 -9.86 -1.82
C ARG A 78 -6.61 -8.95 -2.12
N ARG A 79 -6.73 -7.65 -1.88
CA ARG A 79 -5.63 -6.69 -2.11
C ARG A 79 -4.48 -6.90 -1.12
N LEU A 80 -4.76 -7.17 0.16
CA LEU A 80 -3.74 -7.54 1.13
C LEU A 80 -3.04 -8.84 0.73
N LEU A 81 -3.78 -9.82 0.22
CA LEU A 81 -3.20 -11.07 -0.27
C LEU A 81 -2.17 -10.80 -1.39
N HIS A 82 -2.50 -9.98 -2.39
CA HIS A 82 -1.56 -9.63 -3.47
C HIS A 82 -0.31 -8.93 -2.95
N TYR A 83 -0.43 -8.04 -1.96
CA TYR A 83 0.73 -7.39 -1.34
C TYR A 83 1.65 -8.39 -0.64
N ASN A 84 1.09 -9.34 0.12
CA ASN A 84 1.89 -10.36 0.79
C ASN A 84 2.52 -11.35 -0.20
N ILE A 85 1.82 -11.72 -1.29
CA ILE A 85 2.39 -12.55 -2.37
C ILE A 85 3.58 -11.84 -3.00
N LEU A 86 3.45 -10.55 -3.35
CA LEU A 86 4.57 -9.79 -3.92
C LEU A 86 5.76 -9.72 -2.97
N LEU A 87 5.51 -9.45 -1.69
CA LEU A 87 6.56 -9.37 -0.67
C LEU A 87 7.23 -10.74 -0.45
N PHE A 88 6.46 -11.83 -0.46
CA PHE A 88 6.97 -13.20 -0.41
C PHE A 88 7.81 -13.56 -1.64
N LEU A 89 7.42 -13.13 -2.84
CA LEU A 89 8.20 -13.38 -4.06
C LEU A 89 9.53 -12.64 -4.03
N ILE A 90 9.55 -11.38 -3.59
CA ILE A 90 10.77 -10.58 -3.47
C ILE A 90 11.71 -11.20 -2.42
N THR A 91 11.21 -11.45 -1.21
CA THR A 91 12.03 -12.05 -0.13
C THR A 91 12.43 -13.49 -0.44
N GLY A 92 11.52 -14.27 -1.05
CA GLY A 92 11.76 -15.64 -1.49
C GLY A 92 12.87 -15.71 -2.53
N LEU A 93 12.77 -14.93 -3.61
CA LEU A 93 13.71 -14.97 -4.71
C LEU A 93 15.11 -14.49 -4.32
N PHE A 94 15.20 -13.41 -3.55
CA PHE A 94 16.48 -12.76 -3.24
C PHE A 94 17.10 -13.18 -1.91
N LEU A 95 16.34 -13.66 -0.91
CA LEU A 95 16.91 -14.08 0.39
C LEU A 95 16.82 -15.57 0.61
N VAL A 96 15.65 -16.17 0.37
CA VAL A 96 15.39 -17.57 0.72
C VAL A 96 16.03 -18.53 -0.27
N LEU A 97 15.85 -18.31 -1.58
CA LEU A 97 16.36 -19.21 -2.62
C LEU A 97 17.91 -19.30 -2.63
N PRO A 98 18.68 -18.20 -2.55
CA PRO A 98 20.14 -18.29 -2.51
C PRO A 98 20.66 -19.08 -1.30
N GLN A 99 19.92 -19.04 -0.19
CA GLN A 99 20.31 -19.66 1.08
C GLN A 99 19.92 -21.14 1.18
N ILE A 100 18.80 -21.54 0.59
CA ILE A 100 18.47 -22.97 0.43
C ILE A 100 19.48 -23.63 -0.52
N SER A 101 19.89 -22.93 -1.57
CA SER A 101 20.90 -23.44 -2.49
C SER A 101 22.27 -23.61 -1.82
N ASN A 102 22.64 -22.67 -0.94
CA ASN A 102 23.95 -22.62 -0.27
C ASN A 102 23.77 -22.44 1.24
N PRO A 103 23.43 -23.50 1.99
CA PRO A 103 23.25 -23.40 3.42
C PRO A 103 24.57 -23.04 4.12
N PRO A 104 24.54 -22.18 5.15
CA PRO A 104 25.73 -21.85 5.92
C PRO A 104 26.24 -23.07 6.71
N SER A 105 27.55 -23.16 6.89
CA SER A 105 28.17 -24.24 7.68
C SER A 105 27.67 -24.18 9.12
N SER A 106 27.05 -25.26 9.60
CA SER A 106 26.56 -25.38 10.97
C SER A 106 27.75 -25.29 11.94
N LYS A 107 27.79 -24.23 12.75
CA LYS A 107 28.69 -24.19 13.92
C LYS A 107 28.17 -25.24 14.89
N ASN A 108 28.99 -26.24 15.23
CA ASN A 108 28.68 -27.29 16.22
C ASN A 108 28.11 -26.68 17.50
N LYS A 109 26.79 -26.73 17.69
CA LYS A 109 26.12 -26.32 18.93
C LYS A 109 25.80 -27.56 19.77
N PRO A 110 26.02 -27.52 21.09
CA PRO A 110 25.87 -28.69 21.95
C PRO A 110 24.41 -29.16 21.99
N ALA A 111 24.22 -30.48 21.89
CA ALA A 111 22.93 -31.18 21.83
C ALA A 111 22.15 -31.20 23.17
N ALA A 112 22.71 -30.60 24.23
CA ALA A 112 22.17 -30.70 25.57
C ALA A 112 21.21 -29.55 25.87
N THR A 113 19.98 -29.62 25.34
CA THR A 113 18.73 -29.05 25.87
C THR A 113 17.67 -28.95 24.76
N ALA A 114 17.12 -30.06 24.28
CA ALA A 114 16.03 -30.01 23.29
C ALA A 114 14.68 -29.60 23.94
N ASP A 115 14.48 -30.01 25.21
CA ASP A 115 13.17 -29.99 25.86
C ASP A 115 12.77 -28.59 26.35
N LEU A 116 13.71 -27.85 26.94
CA LEU A 116 13.50 -26.45 27.39
C LEU A 116 13.41 -25.47 26.21
N TRP A 117 14.05 -25.80 25.09
CA TRP A 117 14.17 -24.98 23.89
C TRP A 117 12.93 -25.10 23.01
N MET A 118 12.29 -26.28 23.02
CA MET A 118 10.97 -26.49 22.41
C MET A 118 9.86 -25.68 23.10
N LEU A 119 9.97 -25.44 24.42
CA LEU A 119 9.01 -24.63 25.19
C LEU A 119 9.27 -23.11 25.08
N THR A 120 10.53 -22.68 24.91
CA THR A 120 10.93 -21.27 24.76
C THR A 120 10.98 -20.78 23.30
N GLY A 121 10.87 -21.70 22.32
CA GLY A 121 10.90 -21.38 20.90
C GLY A 121 12.28 -21.00 20.34
N MET A 122 13.34 -21.02 21.16
CA MET A 122 14.72 -20.93 20.69
C MET A 122 15.21 -22.32 20.22
N GLY A 123 16.14 -22.41 19.27
CA GLY A 123 16.75 -23.69 18.86
C GLY A 123 16.39 -24.12 17.42
N ILE A 124 15.49 -25.11 17.27
CA ILE A 124 15.13 -25.69 15.95
C ILE A 124 14.55 -24.62 15.00
N LEU A 125 13.71 -23.74 15.55
CA LEU A 125 13.14 -22.63 14.78
C LEU A 125 14.21 -21.57 14.47
N THR A 126 15.15 -21.30 15.37
CA THR A 126 16.22 -20.30 15.13
C THR A 126 17.20 -20.71 14.03
N ASP A 127 17.33 -22.01 13.75
CA ASP A 127 18.11 -22.55 12.64
C ASP A 127 17.28 -22.79 11.37
N SER A 128 16.02 -22.36 11.37
CA SER A 128 15.18 -22.40 10.17
C SER A 128 15.39 -21.15 9.33
N VAL A 129 15.29 -21.30 7.99
CA VAL A 129 15.33 -20.19 7.02
C VAL A 129 14.28 -19.11 7.30
N MET A 130 13.28 -19.40 8.14
CA MET A 130 12.27 -18.45 8.58
C MET A 130 12.85 -17.26 9.35
N PHE A 131 13.93 -17.45 10.12
CA PHE A 131 14.43 -16.45 11.05
C PHE A 131 15.73 -15.79 10.59
N TYR A 132 15.87 -14.50 10.92
CA TYR A 132 17.04 -13.67 10.63
C TYR A 132 18.39 -14.32 11.02
N GLY A 133 18.42 -15.08 12.12
CA GLY A 133 19.63 -15.70 12.67
C GLY A 133 20.25 -16.78 11.78
N HIS A 134 19.47 -17.42 10.91
CA HIS A 134 19.95 -18.47 10.00
C HIS A 134 20.76 -17.91 8.83
N TYR A 135 20.54 -16.65 8.45
CA TYR A 135 21.25 -16.02 7.35
C TYR A 135 22.65 -15.60 7.80
N ALA A 136 23.69 -16.33 7.44
CA ALA A 136 25.06 -15.97 7.80
C ALA A 136 25.85 -15.41 6.61
N ASN A 137 26.91 -14.64 6.91
CA ASN A 137 27.91 -14.27 5.92
C ASN A 137 28.81 -15.49 5.70
N SER A 138 28.52 -16.28 4.65
CA SER A 138 29.34 -17.43 4.26
C SER A 138 30.71 -16.92 3.79
N THR A 139 31.68 -16.82 4.69
CA THR A 139 33.08 -16.77 4.26
C THR A 139 33.39 -18.11 3.61
N ASN A 140 33.84 -18.02 2.36
CA ASN A 140 33.95 -19.10 1.38
C ASN A 140 35.06 -20.12 1.71
N GLU A 141 35.39 -20.32 2.99
CA GLU A 141 36.57 -21.09 3.39
C GLU A 141 36.36 -22.61 3.24
N ASN A 142 35.11 -23.09 3.16
CA ASN A 142 34.80 -24.53 3.08
C ASN A 142 33.83 -24.95 1.93
N CYS A 143 33.78 -24.27 0.76
CA CYS A 143 33.21 -24.88 -0.47
C CYS A 143 34.21 -25.93 -1.03
N LYS A 144 34.41 -27.04 -0.31
CA LYS A 144 35.02 -28.28 -0.83
C LYS A 144 34.11 -29.46 -0.50
N ALA A 145 33.03 -29.61 -1.26
CA ALA A 145 32.32 -30.87 -1.40
C ALA A 145 31.49 -30.82 -2.69
N GLU A 146 31.58 -31.91 -3.45
CA GLU A 146 31.18 -32.08 -4.84
C GLU A 146 29.70 -31.73 -5.12
N ILE A 147 29.46 -31.07 -6.28
CA ILE A 147 28.14 -30.82 -6.89
C ILE A 147 27.28 -29.75 -6.19
N LYS A 148 27.84 -28.56 -5.88
CA LYS A 148 27.04 -27.35 -5.65
C LYS A 148 27.56 -26.17 -6.47
N LEU A 149 26.66 -25.53 -7.20
CA LEU A 149 26.90 -24.28 -7.93
C LEU A 149 27.06 -23.15 -6.88
N CYS A 150 28.24 -23.02 -6.27
CA CYS A 150 28.56 -21.90 -5.38
C CYS A 150 28.66 -20.63 -6.27
N PRO A 151 27.74 -19.63 -6.17
CA PRO A 151 27.94 -18.35 -6.84
C PRO A 151 29.14 -17.68 -6.15
N GLU A 152 30.17 -17.32 -6.91
CA GLU A 152 31.22 -16.44 -6.40
C GLU A 152 30.57 -15.13 -5.92
N ASN A 153 30.75 -14.80 -4.64
CA ASN A 153 30.48 -13.47 -4.06
C ASN A 153 29.01 -13.02 -3.93
N TYR A 154 28.08 -13.90 -3.52
CA TYR A 154 26.77 -13.42 -3.05
C TYR A 154 26.87 -12.79 -1.64
N ASN A 155 26.96 -11.46 -1.58
CA ASN A 155 26.99 -10.72 -0.32
C ASN A 155 25.62 -10.72 0.37
N MET A 156 25.38 -11.74 1.19
CA MET A 156 24.12 -11.92 1.91
C MET A 156 23.66 -10.69 2.72
N PRO A 157 24.52 -9.99 3.48
CA PRO A 157 24.08 -8.88 4.31
C PRO A 157 23.65 -7.66 3.47
N LEU A 158 24.31 -7.46 2.33
CA LEU A 158 23.97 -6.40 1.38
C LEU A 158 22.65 -6.71 0.66
N ALA A 159 22.49 -7.96 0.22
CA ALA A 159 21.25 -8.45 -0.36
C ALA A 159 20.06 -8.28 0.60
N TYR A 160 20.28 -8.50 1.89
CA TYR A 160 19.26 -8.30 2.93
C TYR A 160 18.74 -6.85 2.97
N ILE A 161 19.64 -5.87 3.04
CA ILE A 161 19.28 -4.44 3.06
C ILE A 161 18.53 -4.06 1.78
N PHE A 162 19.04 -4.48 0.62
CA PHE A 162 18.42 -4.12 -0.65
C PHE A 162 17.07 -4.80 -0.87
N THR A 163 16.91 -6.06 -0.48
CA THR A 163 15.65 -6.78 -0.67
C THR A 163 14.55 -6.22 0.22
N ILE A 164 14.84 -5.99 1.51
CA ILE A 164 13.88 -5.39 2.44
C ILE A 164 13.57 -3.94 2.04
N GLY A 165 14.60 -3.15 1.70
CA GLY A 165 14.44 -1.77 1.23
C GLY A 165 13.62 -1.68 -0.07
N ALA A 166 13.92 -2.51 -1.06
CA ALA A 166 13.17 -2.57 -2.32
C ALA A 166 11.74 -3.07 -2.12
N GLY A 167 11.52 -4.07 -1.26
CA GLY A 167 10.18 -4.55 -0.91
C GLY A 167 9.33 -3.46 -0.26
N MET A 168 9.90 -2.70 0.67
CA MET A 168 9.23 -1.54 1.29
C MET A 168 9.00 -0.40 0.28
N PHE A 169 9.96 -0.14 -0.62
CA PHE A 169 9.80 0.88 -1.64
C PHE A 169 8.69 0.51 -2.66
N ILE A 170 8.69 -0.71 -3.17
CA ILE A 170 7.68 -1.20 -4.12
C ILE A 170 6.29 -1.18 -3.46
N THR A 171 6.17 -1.64 -2.21
CA THR A 171 4.90 -1.58 -1.48
C THR A 171 4.43 -0.14 -1.29
N CYS A 172 5.33 0.80 -0.97
CA CYS A 172 5.03 2.23 -0.91
C CYS A 172 4.48 2.75 -2.25
N VAL A 173 5.19 2.53 -3.36
CA VAL A 173 4.78 2.97 -4.70
C VAL A 173 3.41 2.40 -5.07
N LEU A 174 3.17 1.12 -4.81
CA LEU A 174 1.88 0.47 -5.11
C LEU A 174 0.73 1.02 -4.24
N LEU A 175 1.00 1.37 -2.98
CA LEU A 175 0.00 2.02 -2.11
C LEU A 175 -0.32 3.44 -2.59
N VAL A 176 0.71 4.23 -2.94
CA VAL A 176 0.56 5.61 -3.47
C VAL A 176 -0.17 5.61 -4.81
N TYR A 177 0.24 4.75 -5.75
CA TYR A 177 -0.40 4.62 -7.05
C TYR A 177 -1.88 4.28 -6.91
N ARG A 178 -2.22 3.39 -5.98
CA ARG A 178 -3.61 3.02 -5.71
C ARG A 178 -4.40 4.13 -5.04
N PHE A 179 -3.79 4.87 -4.12
CA PHE A 179 -4.40 6.06 -3.54
C PHE A 179 -4.74 7.09 -4.63
N PHE A 180 -3.80 7.34 -5.55
CA PHE A 180 -3.93 8.31 -6.64
C PHE A 180 -4.97 7.88 -7.70
N LEU A 181 -4.87 6.66 -8.23
CA LEU A 181 -5.84 6.10 -9.18
C LEU A 181 -7.27 6.14 -8.63
N TRP A 182 -7.43 5.79 -7.36
CA TRP A 182 -8.74 5.75 -6.73
C TRP A 182 -9.30 7.16 -6.48
N GLY A 183 -8.45 8.12 -6.12
CA GLY A 183 -8.81 9.54 -6.02
C GLY A 183 -9.30 10.13 -7.35
N LEU A 184 -8.68 9.74 -8.47
CA LEU A 184 -9.13 10.13 -9.82
C LEU A 184 -10.45 9.44 -10.19
N CYS A 185 -10.63 8.16 -9.84
CA CYS A 185 -11.84 7.40 -10.18
C CYS A 185 -13.08 7.86 -9.41
N ILE A 186 -12.94 8.25 -8.13
CA ILE A 186 -14.06 8.80 -7.34
C ILE A 186 -14.51 10.16 -7.86
N ARG A 187 -13.59 10.99 -8.37
CA ARG A 187 -13.90 12.35 -8.83
C ARG A 187 -14.89 12.38 -10.01
N ASN A 188 -15.01 11.28 -10.75
CA ASN A 188 -15.95 11.14 -11.88
C ASN A 188 -17.30 10.51 -11.49
N VAL A 189 -17.51 10.10 -10.23
CA VAL A 189 -18.76 9.45 -9.80
C VAL A 189 -19.38 10.23 -8.65
N THR A 190 -20.26 11.18 -8.99
CA THR A 190 -21.09 11.93 -8.04
C THR A 190 -22.10 10.96 -7.40
N LEU A 191 -21.92 10.61 -6.11
CA LEU A 191 -22.90 9.79 -5.40
C LEU A 191 -23.30 10.37 -4.03
N ARG A 192 -24.61 10.55 -3.93
CA ARG A 192 -25.42 11.02 -2.78
C ARG A 192 -25.26 10.07 -1.58
N ARG A 193 -25.11 10.65 -0.38
CA ARG A 193 -24.66 9.99 0.86
C ARG A 193 -25.79 9.34 1.68
N ARG A 194 -25.48 8.23 2.38
CA ARG A 194 -26.08 7.86 3.67
C ARG A 194 -25.06 7.18 4.60
N LYS A 195 -25.22 7.42 5.91
CA LYS A 195 -24.46 6.83 7.03
C LYS A 195 -24.55 5.30 7.02
N LEU A 196 -23.44 4.64 7.28
CA LEU A 196 -23.30 3.18 7.35
C LEU A 196 -22.96 2.79 8.79
N GLU A 197 -23.82 1.99 9.40
CA GLU A 197 -23.65 1.44 10.75
C GLU A 197 -22.63 0.30 10.76
N PHE A 198 -22.02 0.13 11.93
CA PHE A 198 -20.62 -0.21 12.15
C PHE A 198 -20.49 -1.63 12.73
N ASP A 199 -20.03 -2.60 11.92
CA ASP A 199 -19.52 -3.91 12.38
C ASP A 199 -18.36 -4.46 11.51
N ILE A 200 -18.35 -4.14 10.21
CA ILE A 200 -17.29 -4.55 9.25
C ILE A 200 -15.93 -3.86 9.56
N ALA A 201 -15.95 -2.69 10.21
CA ALA A 201 -14.74 -1.91 10.45
C ALA A 201 -13.77 -2.59 11.44
N ARG A 202 -14.28 -3.36 12.41
CA ARG A 202 -13.44 -4.07 13.39
C ARG A 202 -12.65 -5.20 12.73
N ASP A 203 -13.30 -6.00 11.90
CA ASP A 203 -12.65 -7.04 11.09
C ASP A 203 -11.58 -6.46 10.16
N VAL A 204 -11.85 -5.30 9.54
CA VAL A 204 -10.87 -4.64 8.65
C VAL A 204 -9.70 -4.05 9.45
N LEU A 205 -9.94 -3.52 10.65
CA LEU A 205 -8.87 -3.00 11.50
C LEU A 205 -7.91 -4.11 11.94
N GLU A 206 -8.43 -5.29 12.28
CA GLU A 206 -7.61 -6.46 12.59
C GLU A 206 -6.75 -6.89 11.38
N LEU A 207 -7.32 -6.83 10.16
CA LEU A 207 -6.57 -7.07 8.93
C LEU A 207 -5.43 -6.06 8.71
N ILE A 208 -5.68 -4.77 9.00
CA ILE A 208 -4.66 -3.71 8.91
C ILE A 208 -3.56 -3.95 9.94
N TYR A 209 -3.92 -4.31 11.18
CA TYR A 209 -2.98 -4.65 12.23
C TYR A 209 -2.11 -5.88 11.88
N GLY A 210 -2.71 -6.92 11.31
CA GLY A 210 -1.95 -8.06 10.79
C GLY A 210 -0.96 -7.64 9.71
N GLN A 211 -1.34 -6.71 8.82
CA GLN A 211 -0.45 -6.20 7.78
C GLN A 211 0.70 -5.35 8.34
N THR A 212 0.45 -4.52 9.36
CA THR A 212 1.52 -3.75 10.02
C THR A 212 2.57 -4.65 10.63
N LEU A 213 2.13 -5.74 11.27
CA LEU A 213 3.04 -6.69 11.89
C LEU A 213 3.92 -7.38 10.86
N VAL A 214 3.41 -7.67 9.66
CA VAL A 214 4.22 -8.22 8.57
C VAL A 214 5.28 -7.22 8.12
N TRP A 215 4.93 -5.95 7.92
CA TRP A 215 5.90 -4.94 7.49
C TRP A 215 6.97 -4.64 8.55
N PHE A 216 6.60 -4.66 9.82
CA PHE A 216 7.55 -4.57 10.92
C PHE A 216 8.43 -5.83 11.03
N GLY A 217 7.80 -7.01 10.98
CA GLY A 217 8.42 -8.29 11.25
C GLY A 217 9.23 -8.87 10.09
N VAL A 218 9.04 -8.41 8.84
CA VAL A 218 9.79 -8.92 7.68
C VAL A 218 11.30 -8.68 7.80
N LEU A 219 11.72 -7.68 8.59
CA LEU A 219 13.13 -7.45 8.90
C LEU A 219 13.73 -8.56 9.77
N PHE A 220 12.94 -9.21 10.63
CA PHE A 220 13.41 -10.24 11.56
C PHE A 220 13.09 -11.67 11.08
N SER A 221 12.04 -11.82 10.27
CA SER A 221 11.61 -13.09 9.71
C SER A 221 11.08 -12.86 8.29
N PRO A 222 11.92 -13.01 7.25
CA PRO A 222 11.52 -12.72 5.86
C PRO A 222 10.41 -13.63 5.34
N LEU A 223 10.13 -14.78 5.97
CA LEU A 223 9.01 -15.67 5.64
C LEU A 223 7.67 -15.30 6.32
N LEU A 224 7.60 -14.24 7.14
CA LEU A 224 6.32 -13.77 7.73
C LEU A 224 5.21 -13.54 6.67
N PRO A 225 5.51 -13.00 5.47
CA PRO A 225 4.50 -12.85 4.42
C PRO A 225 3.85 -14.17 4.01
N ALA A 226 4.57 -15.31 4.08
CA ALA A 226 4.01 -16.63 3.76
C ALA A 226 2.95 -17.06 4.78
N VAL A 227 3.23 -16.86 6.08
CA VAL A 227 2.27 -17.11 7.16
C VAL A 227 1.03 -16.23 6.98
N GLN A 228 1.22 -14.97 6.63
CA GLN A 228 0.11 -14.04 6.39
C GLN A 228 -0.71 -14.44 5.15
N ILE A 229 -0.09 -14.94 4.08
CA ILE A 229 -0.81 -15.50 2.92
C ILE A 229 -1.73 -16.64 3.37
N GLY A 230 -1.20 -17.59 4.17
CA GLY A 230 -1.98 -18.69 4.74
C GLY A 230 -3.17 -18.19 5.58
N LYS A 231 -2.92 -17.26 6.51
CA LYS A 231 -3.98 -16.63 7.34
C LYS A 231 -5.04 -15.97 6.48
N LEU A 232 -4.66 -15.16 5.49
CA LEU A 232 -5.61 -14.44 4.63
C LEU A 232 -6.41 -15.39 3.74
N PHE A 233 -5.78 -16.47 3.25
CA PHE A 233 -6.47 -17.48 2.47
C PHE A 233 -7.52 -18.22 3.30
N LEU A 234 -7.14 -18.71 4.48
CA LEU A 234 -8.08 -19.33 5.43
C LEU A 234 -9.21 -18.38 5.82
N LEU A 235 -8.87 -17.15 6.20
CA LEU A 235 -9.84 -16.13 6.58
C LEU A 235 -10.85 -15.84 5.45
N PHE A 236 -10.39 -15.81 4.19
CA PHE A 236 -11.27 -15.63 3.04
C PHE A 236 -12.32 -16.73 2.95
N TYR A 237 -11.92 -18.00 3.06
CA TYR A 237 -12.86 -19.12 2.99
C TYR A 237 -13.75 -19.19 4.22
N PHE A 238 -13.22 -19.00 5.43
CA PHE A 238 -14.04 -18.97 6.65
C PHE A 238 -15.10 -17.88 6.60
N LYS A 239 -14.73 -16.63 6.29
CA LYS A 239 -15.69 -15.52 6.20
C LYS A 239 -16.65 -15.71 5.04
N LYS A 240 -16.21 -16.27 3.89
CA LYS A 240 -17.11 -16.66 2.79
C LYS A 240 -18.16 -17.66 3.25
N THR A 241 -17.74 -18.77 3.86
CA THR A 241 -18.64 -19.83 4.32
C THR A 241 -19.60 -19.31 5.38
N SER A 242 -19.10 -18.56 6.36
CA SER A 242 -19.93 -17.92 7.39
C SER A 242 -20.98 -16.99 6.79
N LEU A 243 -20.63 -16.20 5.75
CA LEU A 243 -21.59 -15.34 5.05
C LEU A 243 -22.64 -16.13 4.27
N MET A 244 -22.26 -17.22 3.63
CA MET A 244 -23.21 -18.05 2.86
C MET A 244 -24.13 -18.87 3.76
N MET A 245 -23.71 -19.21 4.98
CA MET A 245 -24.51 -20.01 5.93
C MET A 245 -25.40 -19.15 6.84
N ASN A 246 -24.95 -17.96 7.26
CA ASN A 246 -25.63 -17.18 8.29
C ASN A 246 -26.48 -16.01 7.75
N PHE A 247 -26.31 -15.57 6.49
CA PHE A 247 -27.01 -14.39 5.96
C PHE A 247 -28.07 -14.72 4.90
N GLN A 248 -29.28 -14.17 5.09
CA GLN A 248 -30.28 -14.06 4.03
C GLN A 248 -29.95 -12.89 3.10
N PRO A 249 -30.20 -12.98 1.77
CA PRO A 249 -29.92 -11.90 0.83
C PRO A 249 -30.67 -10.61 1.24
N PRO A 250 -30.00 -9.47 1.41
CA PRO A 250 -30.66 -8.23 1.81
C PRO A 250 -31.65 -7.76 0.73
N ARG A 251 -32.89 -7.50 1.14
CA ARG A 251 -33.99 -7.04 0.26
C ARG A 251 -33.87 -5.60 -0.23
N LYS A 252 -32.87 -4.83 0.23
CA LYS A 252 -32.62 -3.45 -0.20
C LYS A 252 -31.26 -3.35 -0.88
N HIS A 253 -31.23 -2.72 -2.05
CA HIS A 253 -30.02 -2.46 -2.83
C HIS A 253 -29.08 -1.53 -2.04
N TRP A 254 -28.10 -2.10 -1.35
CA TRP A 254 -27.08 -1.33 -0.65
C TRP A 254 -26.00 -0.87 -1.63
N ARG A 255 -25.84 0.46 -1.78
CA ARG A 255 -24.79 1.08 -2.60
C ARG A 255 -23.72 1.69 -1.70
N ALA A 256 -22.53 1.07 -1.71
CA ALA A 256 -21.40 1.35 -0.84
C ALA A 256 -20.22 1.85 -1.67
N THR A 257 -19.75 3.07 -1.40
CA THR A 257 -18.52 3.59 -2.05
C THR A 257 -17.58 4.32 -1.08
N GLN A 258 -17.87 4.37 0.23
CA GLN A 258 -17.06 5.16 1.18
C GLN A 258 -16.04 4.35 2.01
N MET A 259 -16.34 3.10 2.40
CA MET A 259 -15.52 2.35 3.37
C MET A 259 -14.10 2.00 2.88
N SER A 260 -13.93 1.66 1.61
CA SER A 260 -12.61 1.26 1.06
C SER A 260 -11.57 2.40 1.09
N THR A 261 -12.00 3.66 0.97
CA THR A 261 -11.09 4.82 0.99
C THR A 261 -10.49 5.08 2.36
N PHE A 262 -11.33 5.01 3.40
CA PHE A 262 -10.91 5.20 4.78
C PHE A 262 -9.91 4.13 5.17
N PHE A 263 -10.18 2.87 4.83
CA PHE A 263 -9.27 1.76 5.13
C PHE A 263 -7.95 1.83 4.34
N ILE A 264 -7.95 2.26 3.08
CA ILE A 264 -6.70 2.47 2.33
C ILE A 264 -5.88 3.62 2.94
N LYS A 265 -6.54 4.71 3.37
CA LYS A 265 -5.86 5.80 4.11
C LYS A 265 -5.32 5.30 5.44
N LEU A 266 -6.10 4.57 6.21
CA LEU A 266 -5.68 4.01 7.50
C LEU A 266 -4.53 3.00 7.34
N LEU A 267 -4.51 2.24 6.25
CA LEU A 267 -3.41 1.34 5.92
C LEU A 267 -2.12 2.09 5.52
N PHE A 268 -2.25 3.23 4.81
CA PHE A 268 -1.08 3.98 4.33
C PHE A 268 -0.48 4.90 5.41
N PHE A 269 -1.30 5.78 6.01
CA PHE A 269 -0.81 6.89 6.82
C PHE A 269 -0.27 6.48 8.20
N PRO A 270 -1.03 5.81 9.09
CA PRO A 270 -0.48 5.37 10.38
C PRO A 270 0.25 4.03 10.29
N SER A 271 -0.25 3.10 9.46
CA SER A 271 0.18 1.71 9.45
C SER A 271 1.50 1.52 8.68
N PHE A 272 1.56 1.87 7.40
CA PHE A 272 2.77 1.71 6.59
C PHE A 272 3.88 2.68 7.01
N THR A 273 3.58 3.97 7.18
CA THR A 273 4.58 4.96 7.62
C THR A 273 5.15 4.63 9.01
N GLY A 274 4.31 4.16 9.94
CA GLY A 274 4.76 3.71 11.26
C GLY A 274 5.70 2.52 11.18
N ALA A 275 5.33 1.48 10.42
CA ALA A 275 6.20 0.32 10.21
C ALA A 275 7.53 0.68 9.54
N LEU A 276 7.50 1.56 8.53
CA LEU A 276 8.71 2.05 7.87
C LEU A 276 9.63 2.81 8.84
N ALA A 277 9.06 3.70 9.67
CA ALA A 277 9.83 4.43 10.68
C ALA A 277 10.47 3.48 11.70
N CYS A 278 9.73 2.47 12.17
CA CYS A 278 10.26 1.44 13.05
C CYS A 278 11.41 0.65 12.40
N VAL A 279 11.25 0.19 11.17
CA VAL A 279 12.30 -0.55 10.43
C VAL A 279 13.55 0.30 10.26
N ILE A 280 13.41 1.56 9.83
CA ILE A 280 14.55 2.49 9.69
C ILE A 280 15.24 2.71 11.05
N TYR A 281 14.47 2.93 12.11
CA TYR A 281 15.00 3.10 13.45
C TYR A 281 15.79 1.86 13.90
N THR A 282 15.25 0.66 13.68
CA THR A 282 15.94 -0.60 14.02
C THR A 282 17.23 -0.79 13.23
N MET A 283 17.24 -0.49 11.93
CA MET A 283 18.44 -0.61 11.11
C MET A 283 19.53 0.41 11.46
N TRP A 284 19.15 1.54 12.04
CA TRP A 284 20.07 2.61 12.43
C TRP A 284 20.63 2.40 13.85
N ARG A 285 19.76 2.17 14.84
CA ARG A 285 20.10 2.26 16.27
C ARG A 285 20.38 0.92 16.94
N VAL A 286 19.80 -0.17 16.43
CA VAL A 286 19.94 -1.48 17.08
C VAL A 286 21.25 -2.13 16.62
N GLU A 287 22.11 -2.45 17.58
CA GLU A 287 23.36 -3.17 17.32
C GLU A 287 23.04 -4.66 17.07
N PRO A 288 23.52 -5.24 15.95
CA PRO A 288 23.26 -6.64 15.63
C PRO A 288 24.02 -7.57 16.59
N SER A 289 23.49 -8.79 16.76
CA SER A 289 24.12 -9.83 17.58
C SER A 289 25.50 -10.24 17.06
N SER A 290 26.44 -10.51 17.97
CA SER A 290 27.76 -11.07 17.65
C SER A 290 27.69 -12.52 17.15
N ASP A 291 26.71 -13.27 17.64
CA ASP A 291 26.72 -14.74 17.54
C ASP A 291 25.98 -15.27 16.30
N CYS A 292 25.02 -14.52 15.77
CA CYS A 292 24.16 -14.96 14.68
C CYS A 292 23.66 -13.81 13.77
N GLY A 293 23.23 -14.18 12.57
CA GLY A 293 22.65 -13.28 11.58
C GLY A 293 23.65 -12.66 10.60
N PRO A 294 23.15 -12.01 9.54
CA PRO A 294 23.96 -11.55 8.41
C PRO A 294 24.87 -10.38 8.78
N PHE A 295 24.49 -9.59 9.78
CA PHE A 295 25.25 -8.42 10.23
C PHE A 295 26.14 -8.69 11.44
N SER A 296 26.53 -9.96 11.69
CA SER A 296 27.41 -10.32 12.81
C SER A 296 28.72 -9.51 12.77
N ASN A 297 29.15 -8.98 13.92
CA ASN A 297 30.36 -8.15 14.07
C ASN A 297 30.30 -6.75 13.40
N LEU A 298 29.11 -6.23 13.11
CA LEU A 298 28.92 -4.83 12.67
C LEU A 298 28.30 -3.98 13.78
N ARG A 299 28.59 -2.67 13.81
CA ARG A 299 27.97 -1.72 14.76
C ARG A 299 26.52 -1.36 14.41
N SER A 300 26.18 -1.34 13.11
CA SER A 300 24.83 -1.10 12.63
C SER A 300 24.64 -1.64 11.22
N MET A 301 23.39 -1.98 10.87
CA MET A 301 23.06 -2.56 9.55
C MET A 301 23.28 -1.53 8.43
N LEU A 302 22.84 -0.28 8.63
CA LEU A 302 23.01 0.81 7.66
C LEU A 302 24.48 1.18 7.37
N LEU A 303 25.40 0.92 8.32
CA LEU A 303 26.83 1.19 8.11
C LEU A 303 27.42 0.35 6.97
N LEU A 304 26.94 -0.87 6.78
CA LEU A 304 27.36 -1.72 5.65
C LEU A 304 26.95 -1.10 4.31
N GLY A 305 25.70 -0.63 4.22
CA GLY A 305 25.20 0.06 3.03
C GLY A 305 26.06 1.29 2.70
N LYS A 306 26.42 2.08 3.72
CA LYS A 306 27.33 3.23 3.57
C LYS A 306 28.72 2.84 3.06
N LYS A 307 29.31 1.77 3.61
CA LYS A 307 30.61 1.25 3.14
C LYS A 307 30.54 0.79 1.68
N TRP A 308 29.48 0.09 1.29
CA TRP A 308 29.32 -0.36 -0.09
C TRP A 308 29.13 0.81 -1.07
N ILE A 309 28.27 1.78 -0.73
CA ILE A 309 28.03 2.97 -1.55
C ILE A 309 29.31 3.81 -1.72
N SER A 310 30.07 3.99 -0.64
CA SER A 310 31.34 4.72 -0.71
C SER A 310 32.42 3.99 -1.50
N GLY A 311 32.45 2.65 -1.43
CA GLY A 311 33.32 1.81 -2.27
C GLY A 311 32.99 1.94 -3.75
N LEU A 312 31.69 1.93 -4.10
CA LEU A 312 31.22 2.09 -5.48
C LEU A 312 31.60 3.43 -6.10
N GLY A 313 31.51 4.51 -5.32
CA GLY A 313 31.92 5.84 -5.78
C GLY A 313 33.41 5.91 -6.12
N LYS A 314 34.26 5.12 -5.46
CA LYS A 314 35.69 5.05 -5.75
C LYS A 314 36.00 4.17 -6.96
N SER A 315 35.24 3.10 -7.17
CA SER A 315 35.48 2.18 -8.30
C SER A 315 34.92 2.69 -9.64
N ASN A 316 33.82 3.45 -9.63
CA ASN A 316 33.17 3.93 -10.85
C ASN A 316 32.87 5.44 -10.76
N PRO A 317 33.50 6.29 -11.59
CA PRO A 317 33.30 7.74 -11.55
C PRO A 317 31.85 8.17 -11.90
N SER A 318 31.09 7.35 -12.63
CA SER A 318 29.67 7.58 -12.94
C SER A 318 28.73 7.39 -11.73
N MET A 319 29.16 6.70 -10.68
CA MET A 319 28.36 6.42 -9.47
C MET A 319 28.73 7.32 -8.28
N LEU A 320 29.60 8.31 -8.48
CA LEU A 320 30.03 9.24 -7.43
C LEU A 320 28.85 10.02 -6.83
N TRP A 321 27.84 10.33 -7.66
CA TRP A 321 26.62 11.02 -7.24
C TRP A 321 25.81 10.24 -6.20
N LEU A 322 25.83 8.90 -6.23
CA LEU A 322 25.12 8.06 -5.25
C LEU A 322 25.72 8.19 -3.86
N SER A 323 27.06 8.21 -3.77
CA SER A 323 27.77 8.41 -2.51
C SER A 323 27.56 9.83 -1.97
N TRP A 324 27.65 10.84 -2.83
CA TRP A 324 27.33 12.22 -2.48
C TRP A 324 25.87 12.36 -2.02
N ALA A 325 24.92 11.75 -2.73
CA ALA A 325 23.51 11.78 -2.39
C ALA A 325 23.28 11.09 -1.05
N TYR A 326 23.78 9.87 -0.84
CA TYR A 326 23.60 9.15 0.42
C TYR A 326 24.11 9.96 1.62
N ASN A 327 25.34 10.48 1.55
CA ASN A 327 25.92 11.24 2.66
C ASN A 327 25.14 12.53 2.93
N ASN A 328 24.69 13.25 1.89
CA ASN A 328 23.95 14.49 2.09
C ASN A 328 22.48 14.31 2.46
N LEU A 329 21.86 13.18 2.09
CA LEU A 329 20.44 12.90 2.27
C LEU A 329 20.17 12.17 3.59
N VAL A 330 21.03 11.21 3.93
CA VAL A 330 20.82 10.30 5.06
C VAL A 330 21.58 10.76 6.30
N ASP A 331 22.83 11.20 6.18
CA ASP A 331 23.62 11.61 7.36
C ASP A 331 23.25 13.04 7.84
N ASN A 332 22.73 13.91 6.97
CA ASN A 332 22.30 15.25 7.38
C ASN A 332 20.90 15.22 8.00
N PRO A 333 20.75 15.50 9.31
CA PRO A 333 19.45 15.48 9.98
C PRO A 333 18.47 16.48 9.37
N LEU A 334 18.97 17.63 8.89
CA LEU A 334 18.17 18.68 8.27
C LEU A 334 17.40 18.18 7.03
N PHE A 335 18.01 17.33 6.20
CA PHE A 335 17.35 16.83 5.01
C PHE A 335 16.16 15.91 5.37
N LEU A 336 16.33 15.07 6.38
CA LEU A 336 15.26 14.21 6.91
C LEU A 336 14.11 15.04 7.50
N PHE A 337 14.41 16.11 8.25
CA PHE A 337 13.39 17.03 8.75
C PHE A 337 12.64 17.76 7.64
N ILE A 338 13.35 18.24 6.60
CA ILE A 338 12.72 18.89 5.45
C ILE A 338 11.81 17.91 4.71
N THR A 339 12.27 16.68 4.49
CA THR A 339 11.49 15.64 3.79
C THR A 339 10.28 15.21 4.60
N ALA A 340 10.43 15.03 5.92
CA ALA A 340 9.32 14.73 6.82
C ALA A 340 8.31 15.89 6.88
N GLY A 341 8.78 17.14 6.93
CA GLY A 341 7.94 18.33 6.89
C GLY A 341 7.17 18.46 5.57
N LEU A 342 7.82 18.21 4.43
CA LEU A 342 7.17 18.18 3.11
C LEU A 342 6.12 17.08 3.02
N PHE A 343 6.42 15.89 3.56
CA PHE A 343 5.47 14.80 3.64
C PHE A 343 4.27 15.22 4.48
N LEU A 344 4.47 15.70 5.72
CA LEU A 344 3.40 16.20 6.59
C LEU A 344 2.58 17.33 5.96
N ALA A 345 3.20 18.25 5.23
CA ALA A 345 2.52 19.30 4.49
C ALA A 345 1.64 18.73 3.37
N ILE A 346 2.12 17.72 2.63
CA ILE A 346 1.34 17.02 1.61
C ILE A 346 0.16 16.28 2.26
N ILE A 347 0.39 15.59 3.38
CA ILE A 347 -0.68 14.95 4.16
C ILE A 347 -1.72 16.01 4.56
N TYR A 348 -1.28 17.12 5.12
CA TYR A 348 -2.12 18.21 5.58
C TYR A 348 -2.94 18.83 4.46
N ILE A 349 -2.31 19.17 3.33
CA ILE A 349 -3.00 19.71 2.14
C ILE A 349 -4.03 18.69 1.63
N HIS A 350 -3.69 17.40 1.57
CA HIS A 350 -4.65 16.38 1.17
C HIS A 350 -5.82 16.25 2.13
N MET A 351 -5.58 16.30 3.45
CA MET A 351 -6.63 16.31 4.47
C MET A 351 -7.53 17.53 4.30
N GLN A 352 -6.95 18.71 4.09
CA GLN A 352 -7.68 19.96 3.88
C GLN A 352 -8.53 19.93 2.60
N VAL A 353 -7.99 19.42 1.49
CA VAL A 353 -8.74 19.25 0.24
C VAL A 353 -9.93 18.31 0.43
N LEU A 354 -9.74 17.23 1.20
CA LEU A 354 -10.83 16.30 1.50
C LEU A 354 -11.94 16.97 2.31
N ASP A 355 -11.60 17.83 3.25
CA ASP A 355 -12.59 18.57 4.05
C ASP A 355 -13.29 19.67 3.25
N GLY A 356 -12.56 20.40 2.40
CA GLY A 356 -13.14 21.37 1.47
C GLY A 356 -14.15 20.73 0.51
N GLN A 357 -13.83 19.54 -0.03
CA GLN A 357 -14.78 18.82 -0.88
C GLN A 357 -16.02 18.32 -0.14
N LYS A 358 -15.92 17.97 1.15
CA LYS A 358 -17.11 17.62 1.94
C LYS A 358 -18.07 18.80 2.08
N MET A 359 -17.54 20.02 2.22
CA MET A 359 -18.34 21.23 2.40
C MET A 359 -19.07 21.64 1.11
N ILE A 360 -18.40 21.57 -0.04
CA ILE A 360 -19.02 21.83 -1.36
C ILE A 360 -20.17 20.85 -1.62
N ILE A 361 -19.95 19.55 -1.34
CA ILE A 361 -20.98 18.53 -1.52
C ILE A 361 -22.19 18.79 -0.59
N ALA A 362 -21.96 19.24 0.64
CA ALA A 362 -23.03 19.56 1.58
C ALA A 362 -23.92 20.70 1.04
N ARG A 363 -23.31 21.78 0.55
CA ARG A 363 -24.06 22.89 -0.07
C ARG A 363 -24.82 22.47 -1.32
N LEU A 364 -24.21 21.68 -2.20
CA LEU A 364 -24.90 21.19 -3.41
C LEU A 364 -26.10 20.31 -3.07
N GLN A 365 -26.01 19.49 -2.01
CA GLN A 365 -27.11 18.68 -1.55
C GLN A 365 -28.27 19.54 -1.03
N GLU A 366 -27.97 20.58 -0.27
CA GLU A 366 -28.94 21.55 0.24
C GLU A 366 -29.65 22.30 -0.90
N GLN A 367 -28.91 22.73 -1.92
CA GLN A 367 -29.51 23.33 -3.12
C GLN A 367 -30.46 22.38 -3.85
N ILE A 368 -30.08 21.10 -4.00
CA ILE A 368 -30.94 20.10 -4.65
C ILE A 368 -32.21 19.84 -3.83
N ASP A 369 -32.11 19.82 -2.49
CA ASP A 369 -33.25 19.59 -1.62
C ASP A 369 -34.22 20.80 -1.67
N ASN A 370 -33.70 22.03 -1.65
CA ASN A 370 -34.50 23.26 -1.80
C ASN A 370 -35.18 23.37 -3.19
N GLU A 371 -34.45 23.12 -4.27
CA GLU A 371 -35.04 23.08 -5.63
C GLU A 371 -36.10 21.95 -5.76
N GLY A 372 -35.91 20.86 -5.02
CA GLY A 372 -36.88 19.75 -4.95
C GLY A 372 -38.18 20.15 -4.26
N GLU A 373 -38.12 20.98 -3.22
CA GLU A 373 -39.30 21.50 -2.52
C GLU A 373 -40.06 22.52 -3.40
N ASP A 374 -39.35 23.44 -4.06
CA ASP A 374 -39.97 24.42 -4.97
C ASP A 374 -40.73 23.74 -6.12
N LYS A 375 -40.15 22.67 -6.71
CA LYS A 375 -40.83 21.91 -7.76
C LYS A 375 -42.09 21.21 -7.26
N LYS A 376 -42.07 20.64 -6.04
CA LYS A 376 -43.27 20.03 -5.45
C LYS A 376 -44.35 21.08 -5.21
N PHE A 377 -43.96 22.25 -4.71
CA PHE A 377 -44.88 23.36 -4.49
C PHE A 377 -45.53 23.82 -5.80
N LEU A 378 -44.74 23.99 -6.87
CA LEU A 378 -45.23 24.36 -8.20
C LEU A 378 -46.18 23.31 -8.78
N ILE A 379 -45.85 22.01 -8.68
CA ILE A 379 -46.71 20.92 -9.16
C ILE A 379 -48.02 20.88 -8.38
N ALA A 380 -47.99 21.00 -7.05
CA ALA A 380 -49.19 21.03 -6.22
C ALA A 380 -50.12 22.20 -6.60
N LYS A 381 -49.54 23.38 -6.88
CA LYS A 381 -50.31 24.55 -7.32
C LYS A 381 -50.92 24.36 -8.71
N LEU A 382 -50.18 23.75 -9.65
CA LEU A 382 -50.69 23.41 -10.98
C LEU A 382 -51.83 22.37 -10.91
N GLN A 383 -51.70 21.36 -10.05
CA GLN A 383 -52.77 20.36 -9.85
C GLN A 383 -54.05 21.00 -9.30
N ALA A 384 -53.93 21.86 -8.28
CA ALA A 384 -55.08 22.57 -7.72
C ALA A 384 -55.81 23.47 -8.75
N LEU A 385 -55.06 24.13 -9.64
CA LEU A 385 -55.64 24.93 -10.72
C LEU A 385 -56.34 24.08 -11.78
N ASN A 386 -55.77 22.92 -12.16
CA ASN A 386 -56.41 21.99 -13.08
C ASN A 386 -57.71 21.41 -12.51
N GLU A 387 -57.73 21.07 -11.21
CA GLU A 387 -58.94 20.56 -10.54
C GLU A 387 -60.04 21.63 -10.48
N ALA A 388 -59.69 22.89 -10.20
CA ALA A 388 -60.63 24.00 -10.22
C ALA A 388 -61.19 24.28 -11.63
N GLY A 389 -60.35 24.18 -12.66
CA GLY A 389 -60.76 24.39 -14.06
C GLY A 389 -61.61 23.26 -14.64
N ALA A 390 -61.54 22.04 -14.09
CA ALA A 390 -62.36 20.90 -14.53
C ALA A 390 -63.79 20.90 -13.94
N GLN A 391 -64.09 21.79 -13.00
CA GLN A 391 -65.40 21.94 -12.36
C GLN A 391 -66.26 23.06 -13.00
N GLN A 392 -65.72 23.79 -13.98
CA GLN A 392 -66.43 24.71 -14.87
C GLN A 392 -66.64 24.06 -16.22
#